data_AF-A0A812I7R2-F1
#
_entry.id   AF-A0A812I7R2-F1
#
_cell.length_a   1.000
_cell.length_b   1.000
_cell.length_c   1.000
_cell.angle_alpha   90.00
_cell.angle_beta   90.00
_cell.angle_gamma   90.00
#
_symmetry.space_group_name_H-M   'P 1'
#
loop_
_entity.id
_entity.type
_entity.pdbx_description
1 polymer ?
#
loop_
_entity_poly.entity_id
_entity_poly.type
_entity_poly.pdbx_seq_one_letter_code
_entity_poly.pdbx_strand_id
1 'polypeptide(L)'
;MDNCPSGDSVDLGEPVVGVDGSACKLHHMYGEEYCASVIGCMFSIFRCIVGECTTKGGRSLTMIFSDGFGVQFDIFYAGSMVIVLMGLFNIITAIFVEATLNGLKENESHRRYAKAYESSYMTEQLAKLVMVLSSQVQKMRNRNSSLPGLLGDGMFPGSRMTFSRRGETAGVDSESPNANLHAEETYLSEEEFNQLIRMPEVRLLLNELDVSVEPRPGVFEAFNTEEDGTVSISELVSGLMRLRGDLHKIDLVIAQMGLENMQKQIMEVKTTNFQIAKKIGAKGTRSTTLSRLHSEALS
;
A
#
# COMPACT_ATOMS: atom_id res chain seq x y z
N MET A 1 42.51 -36.95 46.79
CA MET A 1 41.65 -36.50 47.92
C MET A 1 40.46 -37.48 48.00
N ASP A 2 40.72 -38.77 47.80
CA ASP A 2 39.72 -39.80 47.49
C ASP A 2 38.88 -40.26 48.70
N ASN A 3 38.98 -39.54 49.82
CA ASN A 3 38.45 -39.91 51.13
C ASN A 3 37.46 -38.90 51.71
N CYS A 4 36.99 -37.94 50.90
CA CYS A 4 35.92 -37.01 51.28
C CYS A 4 34.56 -37.50 50.73
N PRO A 5 33.47 -37.46 51.52
CA PRO A 5 32.13 -37.89 51.09
C PRO A 5 31.52 -36.97 50.01
N SER A 6 30.41 -37.34 49.38
CA SER A 6 29.74 -36.42 48.43
C SER A 6 29.24 -35.17 49.16
N GLY A 7 29.37 -34.00 48.54
CA GLY A 7 29.06 -32.72 49.19
C GLY A 7 27.61 -32.61 49.69
N ASP A 8 26.66 -33.28 49.03
CA ASP A 8 25.23 -33.26 49.40
C ASP A 8 24.91 -34.21 50.57
N SER A 9 25.83 -35.12 50.93
CA SER A 9 25.66 -36.06 52.06
C SER A 9 26.09 -35.49 53.42
N VAL A 10 26.60 -34.25 53.44
CA VAL A 10 27.16 -33.60 54.62
C VAL A 10 26.15 -32.62 55.23
N ASP A 11 25.95 -32.74 56.54
CA ASP A 11 25.07 -31.85 57.31
C ASP A 11 25.77 -30.52 57.67
N LEU A 12 25.04 -29.41 57.59
CA LEU A 12 25.60 -28.06 57.74
C LEU A 12 25.71 -27.70 59.23
N GLY A 13 26.89 -27.86 59.81
CA GLY A 13 27.15 -27.47 61.21
C GLY A 13 28.23 -28.29 61.92
N GLU A 14 28.63 -29.43 61.36
CA GLU A 14 29.72 -30.26 61.90
C GLU A 14 31.00 -30.12 61.05
N PRO A 15 32.19 -30.21 61.69
CA PRO A 15 33.44 -30.24 60.94
C PRO A 15 33.47 -31.48 60.03
N VAL A 16 33.63 -31.25 58.73
CA VAL A 16 33.67 -32.34 57.73
C VAL A 16 35.04 -33.01 57.79
N VAL A 17 35.10 -34.17 58.41
CA VAL A 17 36.32 -34.97 58.52
C VAL A 17 36.26 -36.11 57.51
N GLY A 18 37.27 -36.22 56.66
CA GLY A 18 37.43 -37.33 55.71
C GLY A 18 37.75 -38.64 56.41
N VAL A 19 37.71 -39.76 55.67
CA VAL A 19 37.93 -41.12 56.19
C VAL A 19 39.29 -41.28 56.91
N ASP A 20 40.28 -40.46 56.56
CA ASP A 20 41.63 -40.45 57.16
C ASP A 20 41.82 -39.41 58.29
N GLY A 21 40.76 -38.73 58.75
CA GLY A 21 40.88 -37.67 59.75
C GLY A 21 41.28 -36.30 59.17
N SER A 22 41.44 -36.16 57.86
CA SER A 22 41.77 -34.89 57.19
C SER A 22 40.56 -33.96 57.09
N ALA A 23 40.73 -32.67 57.36
CA ALA A 23 39.67 -31.67 57.19
C ALA A 23 39.35 -31.46 55.71
N CYS A 24 38.13 -31.83 55.29
CA CYS A 24 37.63 -31.60 53.94
C CYS A 24 36.93 -30.23 53.89
N LYS A 25 37.34 -29.35 52.97
CA LYS A 25 36.67 -28.06 52.76
C LYS A 25 35.50 -28.24 51.80
N LEU A 26 34.31 -27.79 52.20
CA LEU A 26 33.07 -27.98 51.45
C LEU A 26 33.18 -27.50 49.98
N HIS A 27 33.70 -26.30 49.73
CA HIS A 27 33.89 -25.76 48.38
C HIS A 27 34.86 -26.58 47.50
N HIS A 28 35.87 -27.23 48.08
CA HIS A 28 36.77 -28.10 47.30
C HIS A 28 36.07 -29.41 46.90
N MET A 29 35.21 -29.96 47.77
CA MET A 29 34.44 -31.18 47.48
C MET A 29 33.46 -30.97 46.33
N TYR A 30 32.71 -29.87 46.35
CA TYR A 30 31.82 -29.50 45.25
C TYR A 30 32.59 -29.13 43.97
N GLY A 31 33.79 -28.54 44.11
CA GLY A 31 34.68 -28.32 42.97
C GLY A 31 35.09 -29.62 42.28
N GLU A 32 35.41 -30.65 43.03
CA GLU A 32 35.73 -31.98 42.47
C GLU A 32 34.49 -32.66 41.88
N GLU A 33 33.34 -32.61 42.55
CA GLU A 33 32.12 -33.28 42.06
C GLU A 33 31.60 -32.69 40.73
N TYR A 34 31.64 -31.35 40.57
CA TYR A 34 31.09 -30.67 39.39
C TYR A 34 32.15 -30.26 38.36
N CYS A 35 33.42 -30.18 38.75
CA CYS A 35 34.54 -29.80 37.89
C CYS A 35 35.71 -30.81 37.86
N ALA A 36 35.49 -32.10 38.18
CA ALA A 36 36.50 -33.16 38.00
C ALA A 36 37.00 -33.32 36.55
N SER A 37 36.15 -33.03 35.56
CA SER A 37 36.52 -33.05 34.14
C SER A 37 36.17 -31.73 33.47
N VAL A 38 36.88 -31.39 32.39
CA VAL A 38 36.63 -30.18 31.61
C VAL A 38 35.19 -30.14 31.10
N ILE A 39 34.67 -31.26 30.59
CA ILE A 39 33.29 -31.36 30.08
C ILE A 39 32.26 -31.21 31.21
N GLY A 40 32.50 -31.84 32.36
CA GLY A 40 31.63 -31.70 33.53
C GLY A 40 31.59 -30.27 34.06
N CYS A 41 32.75 -29.61 34.10
CA CYS A 41 32.85 -28.23 34.54
C CYS A 41 32.14 -27.28 33.57
N MET A 42 32.35 -27.46 32.26
CA MET A 42 31.65 -26.68 31.21
C MET A 42 30.13 -26.84 31.30
N PHE A 43 29.64 -28.07 31.51
CA PHE A 43 28.21 -28.32 31.67
C PHE A 43 27.63 -27.65 32.91
N SER A 44 28.34 -27.72 34.04
CA SER A 44 27.93 -27.08 35.29
C SER A 44 27.89 -25.55 35.15
N ILE A 45 28.91 -24.95 34.50
CA ILE A 45 28.94 -23.52 34.20
C ILE A 45 27.79 -23.13 33.26
N PHE A 46 27.53 -23.92 32.21
CA PHE A 46 26.41 -23.69 31.29
C PHE A 46 25.06 -23.71 32.04
N ARG A 47 24.83 -24.69 32.92
CA ARG A 47 23.62 -24.73 33.76
C ARG A 47 23.48 -23.47 34.60
N CYS A 48 24.57 -23.02 35.24
CA CYS A 48 24.56 -21.77 36.01
C CYS A 48 24.25 -20.55 35.12
N ILE A 49 24.77 -20.48 33.89
CA ILE A 49 24.47 -19.42 32.91
C ILE A 49 23.00 -19.41 32.48
N VAL A 50 22.39 -20.58 32.29
CA VAL A 50 20.97 -20.71 31.93
C VAL A 50 20.04 -20.38 33.11
N GLY A 51 20.60 -20.29 34.33
CA GLY A 51 19.88 -19.87 35.55
C GLY A 51 19.70 -20.99 36.58
N GLU A 52 20.23 -22.19 36.31
CA GLU A 52 20.14 -23.35 37.20
C GLU A 52 21.52 -23.64 37.82
N CYS A 53 21.81 -23.03 38.97
CA CYS A 53 23.08 -23.22 39.68
C CYS A 53 22.88 -23.95 41.02
N THR A 54 22.26 -25.12 40.96
CA THR A 54 21.91 -25.96 42.11
C THR A 54 22.58 -27.32 42.07
N THR A 55 22.88 -27.86 43.25
CA THR A 55 23.40 -29.22 43.44
C THR A 55 22.29 -30.26 43.26
N LYS A 56 22.63 -31.55 43.22
CA LYS A 56 21.65 -32.66 43.20
C LYS A 56 20.75 -32.63 44.45
N GLY A 57 21.30 -32.18 45.59
CA GLY A 57 20.58 -31.94 46.83
C GLY A 57 19.78 -30.64 46.89
N GLY A 58 19.73 -29.85 45.81
CA GLY A 58 18.98 -28.58 45.75
C GLY A 58 19.65 -27.40 46.46
N ARG A 59 20.92 -27.53 46.88
CA ARG A 59 21.69 -26.43 47.49
C ARG A 59 22.21 -25.51 46.40
N SER A 60 22.30 -24.20 46.66
CA SER A 60 22.86 -23.25 45.69
C SER A 60 24.38 -23.39 45.62
N LEU A 61 24.88 -23.71 44.43
CA LEU A 61 26.31 -23.92 44.20
C LEU A 61 27.10 -22.61 44.35
N THR A 62 26.46 -21.47 44.00
CA THR A 62 27.03 -20.13 44.16
C THR A 62 27.29 -19.76 45.61
N MET A 63 26.36 -20.10 46.52
CA MET A 63 26.50 -19.78 47.95
C MET A 63 27.61 -20.61 48.58
N ILE A 64 27.71 -21.90 48.24
CA ILE A 64 28.77 -22.78 48.73
C ILE A 64 30.16 -22.28 48.29
N PHE A 65 30.28 -21.80 47.06
CA PHE A 65 31.53 -21.23 46.58
C PHE A 65 31.82 -19.83 47.15
N SER A 66 30.79 -19.01 47.39
CA SER A 66 30.91 -17.72 48.08
C SER A 66 31.46 -17.90 49.50
N ASP A 67 30.91 -18.84 50.27
CA ASP A 67 31.36 -19.13 51.64
C ASP A 67 32.82 -19.63 51.67
N GLY A 68 33.28 -20.29 50.60
CA GLY A 68 34.63 -20.85 50.50
C GLY A 68 35.70 -19.89 50.00
N PHE A 69 35.44 -19.26 48.85
CA PHE A 69 36.38 -18.38 48.14
C PHE A 69 36.21 -16.90 48.52
N GLY A 70 35.12 -16.56 49.22
CA GLY A 70 34.81 -15.22 49.67
C GLY A 70 34.34 -14.27 48.57
N VAL A 71 34.26 -12.99 48.92
CA VAL A 71 33.66 -11.92 48.10
C VAL A 71 34.32 -11.74 46.72
N GLN A 72 35.59 -12.12 46.57
CA GLN A 72 36.27 -12.04 45.27
C GLN A 72 35.61 -12.94 44.22
N PHE A 73 35.14 -14.12 44.63
CA PHE A 73 34.40 -15.03 43.77
C PHE A 73 33.05 -14.42 43.38
N ASP A 74 32.33 -13.81 44.32
CA ASP A 74 31.01 -13.22 44.08
C ASP A 74 31.06 -12.11 43.04
N ILE A 75 32.04 -11.21 43.14
CA ILE A 75 32.21 -10.11 42.18
C ILE A 75 32.51 -10.66 40.78
N PHE A 76 33.41 -11.64 40.68
CA PHE A 76 33.76 -12.24 39.40
C PHE A 76 32.60 -13.02 38.78
N TYR A 77 31.89 -13.81 39.59
CA TYR A 77 30.71 -14.56 39.18
C TYR A 77 29.60 -13.60 38.71
N ALA A 78 29.28 -12.56 39.49
CA ALA A 78 28.27 -11.58 39.12
C ALA A 78 28.63 -10.83 37.82
N GLY A 79 29.87 -10.36 37.69
CA GLY A 79 30.34 -9.65 36.50
C GLY A 79 30.31 -10.53 35.24
N SER A 80 30.83 -11.75 35.33
CA SER A 80 30.81 -12.70 34.21
C SER A 80 29.37 -13.10 33.81
N MET A 81 28.49 -13.29 34.78
CA MET A 81 27.07 -13.60 34.54
C MET A 81 26.35 -12.45 33.81
N VAL A 82 26.58 -11.19 34.20
CA VAL A 82 26.00 -10.02 33.50
C VAL A 82 26.47 -9.95 32.04
N ILE A 83 27.77 -10.12 31.80
CA ILE A 83 28.33 -10.08 30.44
C ILE A 83 27.76 -11.18 29.57
N VAL A 84 27.70 -12.41 30.10
CA VAL A 84 27.21 -13.57 29.34
C VAL A 84 25.71 -13.45 29.07
N LEU A 85 24.90 -13.10 30.07
CA LEU A 85 23.47 -12.90 29.87
C LEU A 85 23.21 -11.78 28.85
N MET A 86 23.81 -10.61 29.04
CA MET A 86 23.64 -9.48 28.11
C MET A 86 24.12 -9.85 26.69
N GLY A 87 25.28 -10.50 26.56
CA GLY A 87 25.86 -10.89 25.29
C GLY A 87 25.02 -11.94 24.55
N LEU A 88 24.67 -13.03 25.23
CA LEU A 88 23.90 -14.13 24.62
C LEU A 88 22.47 -13.68 24.27
N PHE A 89 21.79 -12.94 25.14
CA PHE A 89 20.45 -12.44 24.83
C PHE A 89 20.45 -11.48 23.64
N ASN A 90 21.46 -10.59 23.54
CA ASN A 90 21.58 -9.68 22.41
C ASN A 90 21.82 -10.43 21.09
N ILE A 91 22.63 -11.49 21.09
CA ILE A 91 22.87 -12.34 19.91
C ILE A 91 21.59 -13.09 19.52
N ILE A 92 20.93 -13.74 20.48
CA ILE A 92 19.68 -14.48 20.21
C ILE A 92 18.60 -13.54 19.67
N THR A 93 18.45 -12.35 20.27
CA THR A 93 17.49 -11.34 19.83
C THR A 93 17.81 -10.87 18.41
N ALA A 94 19.09 -10.62 18.09
CA ALA A 94 19.50 -10.22 16.75
C ALA A 94 19.12 -11.26 15.68
N ILE A 95 19.36 -12.56 15.96
CA ILE A 95 19.00 -13.65 15.05
C ILE A 95 17.48 -13.72 14.84
N PHE A 96 16.70 -13.60 15.92
CA PHE A 96 15.25 -13.62 15.83
C PHE A 96 14.67 -12.42 15.04
N VAL A 97 15.23 -11.24 15.27
CA VAL A 97 14.86 -10.02 14.54
C VAL A 97 15.20 -10.16 13.06
N GLU A 98 16.38 -10.67 12.71
CA GLU A 98 16.79 -10.89 11.32
C GLU A 98 15.85 -11.87 10.60
N ALA A 99 15.50 -12.99 11.23
CA ALA A 99 14.55 -13.95 10.68
C ALA A 99 13.18 -13.32 10.42
N THR A 100 12.69 -12.51 11.37
CA THR A 100 11.39 -11.82 11.25
C THR A 100 11.43 -10.77 10.14
N LEU A 101 12.50 -9.97 10.06
CA LEU A 101 12.66 -8.93 9.03
C LEU A 101 12.78 -9.52 7.63
N ASN A 102 13.48 -10.64 7.47
CA ASN A 102 13.60 -11.33 6.18
C ASN A 102 12.25 -11.85 5.70
N GLY A 103 11.43 -12.43 6.58
CA GLY A 103 10.07 -12.85 6.24
C GLY A 103 9.16 -11.68 5.81
N LEU A 104 9.30 -10.51 6.45
CA LEU A 104 8.56 -9.31 6.05
C LEU A 104 9.03 -8.79 4.67
N LYS A 105 10.33 -8.79 4.43
CA LYS A 105 10.93 -8.26 3.18
C LYS A 105 10.56 -9.11 1.97
N GLU A 106 10.51 -10.43 2.12
CA GLU A 106 10.09 -11.34 1.05
C GLU A 106 8.65 -11.03 0.64
N ASN A 107 7.72 -10.94 1.59
CA ASN A 107 6.32 -10.60 1.33
C ASN A 107 6.17 -9.22 0.66
N GLU A 108 6.94 -8.21 1.11
CA GLU A 108 6.91 -6.89 0.49
C GLU A 108 7.41 -6.92 -0.96
N SER A 109 8.49 -7.66 -1.23
CA SER A 109 9.04 -7.78 -2.59
C SER A 109 8.04 -8.46 -3.53
N HIS A 110 7.45 -9.58 -3.14
CA HIS A 110 6.43 -10.27 -3.92
C HIS A 110 5.23 -9.37 -4.22
N ARG A 111 4.77 -8.59 -3.23
CA ARG A 111 3.66 -7.66 -3.44
C ARG A 111 4.02 -6.53 -4.40
N ARG A 112 5.26 -6.02 -4.37
CA ARG A 112 5.74 -4.98 -5.29
C ARG A 112 5.81 -5.52 -6.73
N TYR A 113 6.36 -6.72 -6.93
CA TYR A 113 6.41 -7.35 -8.25
C TYR A 113 5.01 -7.65 -8.80
N ALA A 114 4.10 -8.19 -7.99
CA ALA A 114 2.73 -8.45 -8.41
C ALA A 114 2.02 -7.18 -8.87
N LYS A 115 2.15 -6.07 -8.12
CA LYS A 115 1.56 -4.77 -8.50
C LYS A 115 2.17 -4.19 -9.78
N ALA A 116 3.49 -4.28 -9.95
CA ALA A 116 4.16 -3.80 -11.15
C ALA A 116 3.71 -4.58 -12.38
N TYR A 117 3.63 -5.91 -12.26
CA TYR A 117 3.12 -6.78 -13.32
C TYR A 117 1.67 -6.46 -13.68
N GLU A 118 0.80 -6.31 -12.68
CA GLU A 118 -0.60 -5.93 -12.89
C GLU A 118 -0.72 -4.59 -13.62
N SER A 119 0.04 -3.57 -13.22
CA SER A 119 0.02 -2.25 -13.87
C SER A 119 0.42 -2.33 -15.36
N SER A 120 1.54 -3.00 -15.68
CA SER A 120 1.98 -3.13 -17.07
C SER A 120 0.98 -3.92 -17.91
N TYR A 121 0.47 -5.04 -17.40
CA TYR A 121 -0.56 -5.83 -18.08
C TYR A 121 -1.83 -5.00 -18.33
N MET A 122 -2.27 -4.22 -17.34
CA MET A 122 -3.42 -3.33 -17.48
C MET A 122 -3.23 -2.30 -18.57
N THR A 123 -2.07 -1.63 -18.62
CA THR A 123 -1.80 -0.61 -19.63
C THR A 123 -1.87 -1.18 -21.05
N GLU A 124 -1.40 -2.42 -21.25
CA GLU A 124 -1.47 -3.10 -22.55
C GLU A 124 -2.92 -3.40 -22.94
N GLN A 125 -3.72 -3.93 -22.02
CA GLN A 125 -5.13 -4.26 -22.29
C GLN A 125 -5.97 -3.00 -22.50
N LEU A 126 -5.67 -1.93 -21.77
CA LEU A 126 -6.31 -0.63 -21.97
C LEU A 126 -6.00 -0.06 -23.36
N ALA A 127 -4.75 -0.16 -23.81
CA ALA A 127 -4.35 0.29 -25.14
C ALA A 127 -5.08 -0.50 -26.24
N LYS A 128 -5.26 -1.82 -26.07
CA LYS A 128 -6.06 -2.64 -26.99
C LYS A 128 -7.51 -2.19 -27.02
N LEU A 129 -8.12 -1.91 -25.87
CA LEU A 129 -9.49 -1.40 -25.79
C LEU A 129 -9.64 -0.06 -26.54
N VAL A 130 -8.74 0.89 -26.29
CA VAL A 130 -8.74 2.21 -26.96
C VAL A 130 -8.67 2.05 -28.48
N MET A 131 -7.76 1.19 -28.96
CA MET A 131 -7.58 0.93 -30.40
C MET A 131 -8.83 0.32 -31.03
N VAL A 132 -9.47 -0.65 -30.36
CA VAL A 132 -10.69 -1.28 -30.85
C VAL A 132 -11.84 -0.28 -30.87
N LEU A 133 -12.04 0.49 -29.79
CA LEU A 133 -13.10 1.49 -29.69
C LEU A 133 -12.99 2.54 -30.80
N SER A 134 -11.82 3.16 -30.97
CA SER A 134 -11.61 4.19 -32.00
C SER A 134 -11.84 3.63 -33.42
N SER A 135 -11.38 2.41 -33.70
CA SER A 135 -11.58 1.77 -35.01
C SER A 135 -13.05 1.47 -35.31
N GLN A 136 -13.84 1.07 -34.30
CA GLN A 136 -15.25 0.74 -34.47
C GLN A 136 -16.11 1.98 -34.62
N VAL A 137 -15.82 3.06 -33.88
CA VAL A 137 -16.46 4.37 -34.05
C VAL A 137 -16.27 4.88 -35.49
N GLN A 138 -15.04 4.83 -36.00
CA GLN A 138 -14.74 5.27 -37.37
C GLN A 138 -15.52 4.44 -38.42
N LYS A 139 -15.65 3.13 -38.22
CA LYS A 139 -16.43 2.24 -39.11
C LYS A 139 -17.92 2.58 -39.08
N MET A 140 -18.50 2.85 -37.90
CA MET A 140 -19.92 3.23 -37.79
C MET A 140 -20.19 4.55 -38.51
N ARG A 141 -19.31 5.53 -38.33
CA ARG A 141 -19.43 6.85 -38.99
C ARG A 141 -19.31 6.76 -40.51
N ASN A 142 -18.39 5.92 -41.01
CA ASN A 142 -18.24 5.66 -42.45
C ASN A 142 -19.41 4.88 -43.07
N ARG A 143 -20.09 4.04 -42.28
CA ARG A 143 -21.25 3.28 -42.77
C ARG A 143 -22.48 4.20 -42.91
N ASN A 144 -22.66 5.13 -41.97
CA ASN A 144 -23.75 6.12 -42.03
C ASN A 144 -23.57 7.16 -43.14
N SER A 145 -22.34 7.44 -43.59
CA SER A 145 -22.09 8.34 -44.74
C SER A 145 -22.31 7.68 -46.11
N SER A 146 -22.62 6.38 -46.17
CA SER A 146 -22.80 5.62 -47.41
C SER A 146 -24.26 5.41 -47.84
N LEU A 147 -25.22 6.15 -47.27
CA LEU A 147 -26.62 6.13 -47.74
C LEU A 147 -26.85 7.19 -48.84
N PRO A 148 -27.08 6.82 -50.12
CA PRO A 148 -27.43 7.78 -51.16
C PRO A 148 -28.95 8.05 -51.14
N GLY A 149 -29.34 9.24 -50.68
CA GLY A 149 -30.52 10.01 -51.12
C GLY A 149 -31.93 9.60 -50.65
N LEU A 150 -32.65 10.54 -50.01
CA LEU A 150 -33.84 11.19 -50.60
C LEU A 150 -34.37 12.37 -49.76
N LEU A 151 -34.51 13.52 -50.42
CA LEU A 151 -35.33 14.71 -50.14
C LEU A 151 -34.97 15.64 -48.96
N GLY A 152 -34.49 16.83 -49.33
CA GLY A 152 -34.33 17.98 -48.43
C GLY A 152 -33.62 19.14 -49.14
N ASP A 153 -34.36 19.79 -50.05
CA ASP A 153 -33.96 20.97 -50.82
C ASP A 153 -33.58 22.15 -49.90
N GLY A 154 -32.44 22.83 -50.14
CA GLY A 154 -32.02 23.97 -49.30
C GLY A 154 -30.54 24.37 -49.35
N MET A 155 -30.11 24.95 -50.48
CA MET A 155 -29.27 26.16 -50.56
C MET A 155 -28.17 26.42 -49.49
N PHE A 156 -26.88 26.13 -49.78
CA PHE A 156 -25.73 26.98 -49.39
C PHE A 156 -24.51 26.73 -50.30
N PRO A 157 -23.81 27.78 -50.82
CA PRO A 157 -22.67 27.63 -51.71
C PRO A 157 -21.32 27.74 -50.97
N GLY A 158 -20.36 26.89 -51.34
CA GLY A 158 -18.93 27.20 -51.21
C GLY A 158 -18.14 26.25 -50.32
N SER A 159 -17.41 25.31 -50.94
CA SER A 159 -15.95 25.34 -50.92
C SER A 159 -15.34 24.20 -51.72
N ARG A 160 -14.38 24.61 -52.56
CA ARG A 160 -13.50 23.88 -53.47
C ARG A 160 -13.07 22.48 -53.03
N MET A 161 -13.22 21.53 -53.95
CA MET A 161 -12.32 20.38 -54.06
C MET A 161 -10.92 20.84 -54.48
N THR A 162 -9.89 20.40 -53.76
CA THR A 162 -8.53 20.25 -54.32
C THR A 162 -8.15 18.79 -54.30
N PHE A 163 -8.17 18.23 -55.50
CA PHE A 163 -7.55 16.99 -55.92
C PHE A 163 -6.04 17.03 -55.67
N SER A 164 -5.47 16.00 -55.02
CA SER A 164 -4.11 15.59 -55.35
C SER A 164 -3.89 14.10 -55.14
N ARG A 165 -3.34 13.50 -56.20
CA ARG A 165 -3.00 12.11 -56.43
C ARG A 165 -1.49 12.07 -56.70
N ARG A 166 -0.70 11.41 -55.85
CA ARG A 166 0.69 10.94 -56.08
C ARG A 166 1.19 10.37 -54.74
N GLY A 167 1.96 9.30 -54.59
CA GLY A 167 2.80 8.49 -55.46
C GLY A 167 3.82 7.79 -54.53
N GLU A 168 4.30 6.62 -54.91
CA GLU A 168 5.25 5.75 -54.19
C GLU A 168 6.49 6.43 -53.59
N THR A 169 7.03 5.90 -52.47
CA THR A 169 8.40 5.32 -52.35
C THR A 169 8.68 4.80 -50.93
N ALA A 170 9.51 3.75 -50.86
CA ALA A 170 9.97 3.06 -49.66
C ALA A 170 11.00 3.86 -48.85
N GLY A 171 11.05 3.63 -47.54
CA GLY A 171 12.10 4.14 -46.64
C GLY A 171 11.92 3.61 -45.23
N VAL A 172 12.75 2.64 -44.86
CA VAL A 172 12.91 2.11 -43.51
C VAL A 172 13.69 3.14 -42.70
N ASP A 173 13.12 3.65 -41.61
CA ASP A 173 13.89 4.22 -40.52
C ASP A 173 13.25 3.76 -39.19
N SER A 174 14.09 3.12 -38.39
CA SER A 174 13.77 2.63 -37.05
C SER A 174 13.93 3.78 -36.06
N GLU A 175 12.81 4.25 -35.53
CA GLU A 175 12.78 5.11 -34.34
C GLU A 175 11.72 4.57 -33.37
N SER A 176 12.17 4.35 -32.13
CA SER A 176 11.38 3.89 -30.99
C SER A 176 10.02 4.60 -30.88
N PRO A 177 8.90 3.88 -30.65
CA PRO A 177 7.62 4.53 -30.43
C PRO A 177 7.58 5.03 -28.98
N ASN A 178 8.18 6.20 -28.74
CA ASN A 178 7.77 7.03 -27.62
C ASN A 178 6.32 7.42 -27.89
N ALA A 179 5.41 6.78 -27.15
CA ALA A 179 3.97 6.96 -27.22
C ALA A 179 3.58 8.39 -26.81
N ASN A 180 3.74 9.34 -27.73
CA ASN A 180 2.96 10.56 -27.73
C ASN A 180 1.54 10.18 -28.12
N LEU A 181 0.75 9.85 -27.11
CA LEU A 181 -0.68 9.61 -27.19
C LEU A 181 -1.42 10.94 -27.43
N HIS A 182 -1.09 11.65 -28.51
CA HIS A 182 -2.00 12.64 -29.08
C HIS A 182 -2.97 11.89 -29.99
N ALA A 183 -3.84 11.10 -29.36
CA ALA A 183 -5.05 10.67 -30.03
C ALA A 183 -5.82 11.94 -30.40
N GLU A 184 -6.18 12.11 -31.67
CA GLU A 184 -7.35 12.93 -32.01
C GLU A 184 -8.45 12.56 -31.03
N GLU A 185 -8.86 13.51 -30.18
CA GLU A 185 -9.93 13.30 -29.21
C GLU A 185 -11.18 12.92 -30.00
N THR A 186 -11.43 11.62 -30.03
CA THR A 186 -12.59 11.05 -30.70
C THR A 186 -13.72 11.11 -29.70
N TYR A 187 -14.76 11.84 -30.04
CA TYR A 187 -15.97 12.00 -29.24
C TYR A 187 -16.99 10.93 -29.61
N LEU A 188 -17.71 10.44 -28.60
CA LEU A 188 -18.69 9.37 -28.71
C LEU A 188 -20.05 9.84 -28.23
N SER A 189 -21.12 9.55 -28.99
CA SER A 189 -22.50 9.80 -28.55
C SER A 189 -23.08 8.63 -27.72
N GLU A 190 -24.18 8.87 -27.01
CA GLU A 190 -24.87 7.85 -26.21
C GLU A 190 -25.33 6.65 -27.06
N GLU A 191 -25.80 6.89 -28.28
CA GLU A 191 -26.23 5.83 -29.21
C GLU A 191 -25.05 4.99 -29.68
N GLU A 192 -23.94 5.65 -30.04
CA GLU A 192 -22.72 4.98 -30.48
C GLU A 192 -22.13 4.12 -29.34
N PHE A 193 -22.14 4.64 -28.11
CA PHE A 193 -21.74 3.92 -26.90
C PHE A 193 -22.59 2.66 -26.66
N ASN A 194 -23.91 2.81 -26.69
CA ASN A 194 -24.84 1.69 -26.51
C ASN A 194 -24.67 0.62 -27.60
N GLN A 195 -24.27 1.00 -28.80
CA GLN A 195 -23.98 0.08 -29.90
C GLN A 195 -22.62 -0.61 -29.71
N LEU A 196 -21.59 0.11 -29.26
CA LEU A 196 -20.25 -0.44 -28.99
C LEU A 196 -20.25 -1.48 -27.87
N ILE A 197 -20.93 -1.21 -26.75
CA ILE A 197 -21.01 -2.15 -25.62
C ILE A 197 -21.74 -3.45 -26.00
N ARG A 198 -22.60 -3.42 -27.02
CA ARG A 198 -23.26 -4.63 -27.53
C ARG A 198 -22.35 -5.47 -28.43
N MET A 199 -21.23 -4.93 -28.92
CA MET A 199 -20.32 -5.66 -29.80
C MET A 199 -19.58 -6.75 -29.02
N PRO A 200 -19.49 -7.99 -29.57
CA PRO A 200 -18.85 -9.10 -28.87
C PRO A 200 -17.36 -8.85 -28.62
N GLU A 201 -16.65 -8.20 -29.56
CA GLU A 201 -15.23 -7.86 -29.43
C GLU A 201 -14.96 -6.92 -28.24
N VAL A 202 -15.80 -5.90 -28.07
CA VAL A 202 -15.69 -4.94 -26.97
C VAL A 202 -16.04 -5.59 -25.63
N ARG A 203 -17.07 -6.45 -25.59
CA ARG A 203 -17.43 -7.19 -24.37
C ARG A 203 -16.33 -8.14 -23.90
N LEU A 204 -15.61 -8.79 -24.82
CA LEU A 204 -14.50 -9.67 -24.45
C LEU A 204 -13.37 -8.88 -23.79
N LEU A 205 -13.01 -7.71 -24.33
CA LEU A 205 -11.98 -6.84 -23.74
C LEU A 205 -12.43 -6.23 -22.41
N LEU A 206 -13.70 -5.85 -22.28
CA LEU A 206 -14.27 -5.38 -21.01
C LEU A 206 -14.26 -6.48 -19.94
N ASN A 207 -14.59 -7.72 -20.30
CA ASN A 207 -14.51 -8.86 -19.40
C ASN A 207 -13.05 -9.18 -19.00
N GLU A 208 -12.09 -9.06 -19.92
CA GLU A 208 -10.65 -9.25 -19.64
C GLU A 208 -10.09 -8.15 -18.73
N LEU A 209 -10.69 -6.96 -18.74
CA LEU A 209 -10.39 -5.86 -17.84
C LEU A 209 -11.17 -5.91 -16.51
N ASP A 210 -11.99 -6.94 -16.29
CA ASP A 210 -12.89 -7.11 -15.14
C ASP A 210 -13.88 -5.94 -14.97
N VAL A 211 -14.45 -5.49 -16.09
CA VAL A 211 -15.44 -4.41 -16.14
C VAL A 211 -16.75 -4.97 -16.71
N SER A 212 -17.76 -5.08 -15.86
CA SER A 212 -19.11 -5.49 -16.27
C SER A 212 -19.99 -4.27 -16.50
N VAL A 213 -20.06 -3.78 -17.74
CA VAL A 213 -21.01 -2.73 -18.12
C VAL A 213 -22.23 -3.33 -18.79
N GLU A 214 -23.40 -3.11 -18.19
CA GLU A 214 -24.68 -3.40 -18.83
C GLU A 214 -25.22 -2.13 -19.51
N PRO A 215 -25.81 -2.23 -20.72
CA PRO A 215 -26.47 -1.11 -21.38
C PRO A 215 -27.75 -0.76 -20.64
N ARG A 216 -27.64 0.10 -19.62
CA ARG A 216 -28.77 0.65 -18.86
C ARG A 216 -28.85 2.18 -19.10
N PRO A 217 -30.06 2.75 -19.21
CA PRO A 217 -30.22 4.19 -19.31
C PRO A 217 -29.59 4.88 -18.09
N GLY A 218 -28.82 5.94 -18.31
CA GLY A 218 -28.10 6.69 -17.27
C GLY A 218 -26.67 6.21 -16.98
N VAL A 219 -26.22 5.07 -17.55
CA VAL A 219 -24.81 4.66 -17.45
C VAL A 219 -23.90 5.61 -18.25
N PHE A 220 -24.40 6.14 -19.36
CA PHE A 220 -23.66 7.11 -20.17
C PHE A 220 -23.45 8.46 -19.44
N GLU A 221 -24.47 8.92 -18.71
CA GLU A 221 -24.44 10.15 -17.90
C GLU A 221 -23.51 10.04 -16.67
N ALA A 222 -23.16 8.82 -16.27
CA ALA A 222 -22.19 8.57 -15.20
C ALA A 222 -20.73 8.80 -15.66
N PHE A 223 -20.47 8.78 -16.97
CA PHE A 223 -19.24 9.32 -17.52
C PHE A 223 -19.40 10.83 -17.60
N ASN A 224 -18.37 11.61 -17.27
CA ASN A 224 -18.43 13.08 -17.31
C ASN A 224 -18.73 13.55 -18.75
N THR A 225 -20.01 13.64 -19.11
CA THR A 225 -20.45 14.13 -20.42
C THR A 225 -20.12 15.60 -20.53
N GLU A 226 -19.55 16.00 -21.66
CA GLU A 226 -19.40 17.42 -22.00
C GLU A 226 -20.78 18.09 -22.15
N GLU A 227 -20.81 19.43 -22.19
CA GLU A 227 -22.06 20.21 -22.32
C GLU A 227 -22.82 19.92 -23.63
N ASP A 228 -22.18 19.24 -24.59
CA ASP A 228 -22.76 18.82 -25.87
C ASP A 228 -23.35 17.40 -25.87
N GLY A 229 -23.28 16.69 -24.74
CA GLY A 229 -23.79 15.32 -24.62
C GLY A 229 -22.87 14.26 -25.23
N THR A 230 -21.60 14.56 -25.46
CA THR A 230 -20.60 13.61 -25.93
C THR A 230 -19.57 13.26 -24.84
N VAL A 231 -18.88 12.13 -25.02
CA VAL A 231 -17.81 11.67 -24.12
C VAL A 231 -16.57 11.34 -24.95
N SER A 232 -15.41 11.83 -24.55
CA SER A 232 -14.15 11.49 -25.20
C SER A 232 -13.73 10.04 -24.91
N ILE A 233 -12.99 9.38 -25.82
CA ILE A 233 -12.49 8.01 -25.57
C ILE A 233 -11.61 7.96 -24.30
N SER A 234 -10.82 8.99 -24.02
CA SER A 234 -9.98 9.07 -22.81
C SER A 234 -10.81 9.14 -21.52
N GLU A 235 -11.91 9.89 -21.50
CA GLU A 235 -12.85 9.95 -20.37
C GLU A 235 -13.64 8.67 -20.22
N LEU A 236 -14.08 8.08 -21.33
CA LEU A 236 -14.75 6.79 -21.31
C LEU A 236 -13.85 5.73 -20.69
N VAL A 237 -12.60 5.64 -21.13
CA VAL A 237 -11.60 4.70 -20.61
C VAL A 237 -11.31 4.98 -19.14
N SER A 238 -11.18 6.24 -18.74
CA SER A 238 -10.98 6.63 -17.34
C SER A 238 -12.18 6.27 -16.47
N GLY A 239 -13.41 6.43 -16.97
CA GLY A 239 -14.63 6.01 -16.29
C GLY A 239 -14.76 4.50 -16.20
N LEU A 240 -14.41 3.76 -17.25
CA LEU A 240 -14.37 2.29 -17.23
C LEU A 240 -13.33 1.77 -16.24
N MET A 241 -12.20 2.47 -16.09
CA MET A 241 -11.20 2.18 -15.06
C MET A 241 -11.68 2.50 -13.64
N ARG A 242 -12.56 3.48 -13.46
CA ARG A 242 -13.23 3.75 -12.17
C ARG A 242 -14.26 2.69 -11.82
N LEU A 243 -14.91 2.09 -12.83
CA LEU A 243 -15.89 1.01 -12.67
C LEU A 243 -15.26 -0.38 -12.52
N ARG A 244 -13.93 -0.48 -12.54
CA ARG A 244 -13.18 -1.74 -12.38
C ARG A 244 -12.97 -2.10 -10.90
N GLY A 245 -13.21 -3.37 -10.56
CA GLY A 245 -12.87 -3.98 -9.27
C GLY A 245 -14.08 -4.54 -8.51
N ASP A 246 -13.83 -5.24 -7.39
CA ASP A 246 -14.90 -5.76 -6.51
C ASP A 246 -15.96 -4.69 -6.24
N LEU A 247 -17.25 -5.09 -6.27
CA LEU A 247 -18.43 -4.26 -5.98
C LEU A 247 -18.21 -3.27 -4.80
N HIS A 248 -17.43 -3.66 -3.79
CA HIS A 248 -17.10 -2.83 -2.63
C HIS A 248 -16.19 -1.62 -2.91
N LYS A 249 -15.31 -1.67 -3.91
CA LYS A 249 -14.44 -0.53 -4.30
C LYS A 249 -15.16 0.41 -5.27
N ILE A 250 -16.01 -0.13 -6.13
CA ILE A 250 -16.86 0.66 -7.03
C ILE A 250 -17.77 1.59 -6.22
N ASP A 251 -18.40 1.08 -5.16
CA ASP A 251 -19.27 1.88 -4.28
C ASP A 251 -18.52 3.04 -3.60
N LEU A 252 -17.25 2.84 -3.22
CA LEU A 252 -16.41 3.90 -2.65
C LEU A 252 -16.06 4.97 -3.70
N VAL A 253 -15.74 4.56 -4.93
CA VAL A 253 -15.42 5.48 -6.03
C VAL A 253 -16.67 6.27 -6.45
N ILE A 254 -17.84 5.63 -6.52
CA ILE A 254 -19.12 6.31 -6.77
C ILE A 254 -19.43 7.30 -5.64
N ALA A 255 -19.24 6.90 -4.38
CA ALA A 255 -19.42 7.80 -3.24
C ALA A 255 -18.47 9.01 -3.30
N GLN A 256 -17.22 8.81 -3.73
CA GLN A 256 -16.25 9.88 -3.91
C GLN A 256 -16.64 10.82 -5.06
N MET A 257 -17.07 10.29 -6.21
CA MET A 257 -17.55 11.10 -7.35
C MET A 257 -18.78 11.91 -6.97
N GLY A 258 -19.72 11.31 -6.22
CA GLY A 258 -20.87 12.01 -5.65
C GLY A 258 -20.44 13.15 -4.71
N LEU A 259 -19.41 12.93 -3.90
CA LEU A 259 -18.87 13.95 -2.99
C LEU A 259 -18.17 15.09 -3.76
N GLU A 260 -17.38 14.79 -4.79
CA GLU A 260 -16.74 15.78 -5.67
C GLU A 260 -17.80 16.65 -6.37
N ASN A 261 -18.89 16.04 -6.84
CA ASN A 261 -20.01 16.75 -7.45
C ASN A 261 -20.75 17.63 -6.43
N MET A 262 -21.03 17.11 -5.24
CA MET A 262 -21.62 17.91 -4.14
C MET A 262 -20.72 19.09 -3.75
N GLN A 263 -19.40 18.89 -3.70
CA GLN A 263 -18.47 19.97 -3.39
C GLN A 263 -18.50 21.08 -4.46
N LYS A 264 -18.60 20.70 -5.75
CA LYS A 264 -18.74 21.65 -6.86
C LYS A 264 -20.03 22.47 -6.72
N GLN A 265 -21.16 21.80 -6.45
CA GLN A 265 -22.45 22.47 -6.21
C GLN A 265 -22.41 23.40 -4.99
N ILE A 266 -21.77 23.00 -3.89
CA ILE A 266 -21.61 23.83 -2.69
C ILE A 266 -20.78 25.09 -2.99
N MET A 267 -19.70 24.97 -3.77
CA MET A 267 -18.92 26.14 -4.18
C MET A 267 -19.73 27.09 -5.06
N GLU A 268 -20.58 26.55 -5.92
CA GLU A 268 -21.46 27.36 -6.77
C GLU A 268 -22.52 28.10 -5.93
N VAL A 269 -23.15 27.43 -4.96
CA VAL A 269 -24.09 28.05 -4.00
C VAL A 269 -23.40 29.12 -3.15
N LYS A 270 -22.16 28.89 -2.70
CA LYS A 270 -21.38 29.89 -1.98
C LYS A 270 -21.14 31.14 -2.83
N THR A 271 -20.80 30.94 -4.11
CA THR A 271 -20.51 32.04 -5.04
C THR A 271 -21.77 32.86 -5.33
N THR A 272 -22.91 32.21 -5.55
CA THR A 272 -24.20 32.91 -5.77
C THR A 272 -24.66 33.67 -4.51
N ASN A 273 -24.54 33.07 -3.33
CA ASN A 273 -24.84 33.75 -2.06
C ASN A 273 -23.94 34.96 -1.81
N PHE A 274 -22.65 34.88 -2.14
CA PHE A 274 -21.75 36.03 -2.04
C PHE A 274 -22.16 37.17 -2.98
N GLN A 275 -22.59 36.85 -4.21
CA GLN A 275 -23.11 37.85 -5.14
C GLN A 275 -24.44 38.48 -4.66
N ILE A 276 -25.34 37.69 -4.07
CA ILE A 276 -26.58 38.18 -3.48
C ILE A 276 -26.28 39.11 -2.30
N ALA A 277 -25.39 38.70 -1.38
CA ALA A 277 -24.97 39.52 -0.25
C ALA A 277 -24.35 40.86 -0.71
N LYS A 278 -23.50 40.84 -1.75
CA LYS A 278 -22.92 42.05 -2.35
C LYS A 278 -23.99 42.97 -2.94
N LYS A 279 -25.00 42.42 -3.64
CA LYS A 279 -26.12 43.20 -4.21
C LYS A 279 -27.04 43.79 -3.13
N ILE A 280 -27.28 43.07 -2.03
CA ILE A 280 -28.07 43.56 -0.89
C ILE A 280 -27.31 44.65 -0.13
N GLY A 281 -26.01 44.46 0.14
CA GLY A 281 -25.16 45.46 0.77
C GLY A 281 -25.12 46.77 -0.03
N ALA A 282 -24.95 46.69 -1.36
CA ALA A 282 -24.95 47.86 -2.24
C ALA A 282 -26.30 48.61 -2.29
N LYS A 283 -27.43 47.89 -2.13
CA LYS A 283 -28.77 48.52 -2.02
C LYS A 283 -28.99 49.17 -0.65
N GLY A 284 -28.50 48.57 0.43
CA GLY A 284 -28.62 49.12 1.79
C GLY A 284 -27.88 50.44 1.98
N THR A 285 -26.68 50.58 1.40
CA THR A 285 -25.90 51.84 1.46
C THR A 285 -26.56 52.95 0.65
N ARG A 286 -27.15 52.63 -0.51
CA ARG A 286 -27.85 53.62 -1.36
C ARG A 286 -29.10 54.18 -0.68
N SER A 287 -29.83 53.35 0.08
CA SER A 287 -31.02 53.78 0.82
C SER A 287 -30.69 54.72 1.97
N THR A 288 -29.61 54.46 2.72
CA THR A 288 -29.20 55.29 3.87
C THR A 288 -28.59 56.63 3.46
N THR A 289 -27.89 56.70 2.31
CA THR A 289 -27.42 57.98 1.75
C THR A 289 -28.58 58.84 1.25
N LEU A 290 -29.61 58.23 0.63
CA LEU A 290 -30.82 58.94 0.19
C LEU A 290 -31.62 59.52 1.37
N SER A 291 -31.72 58.78 2.49
CA SER A 291 -32.37 59.27 3.70
C SER A 291 -31.61 60.42 4.36
N ARG A 292 -30.27 60.42 4.32
CA ARG A 292 -29.45 61.52 4.85
C ARG A 292 -29.50 62.78 4.00
N LEU A 293 -29.44 62.65 2.67
CA LEU A 293 -29.57 63.79 1.76
C LEU A 293 -30.95 64.46 1.85
N HIS A 294 -32.01 63.69 2.11
CA HIS A 294 -33.34 64.26 2.35
C HIS A 294 -33.47 64.96 3.71
N SER A 295 -32.67 64.55 4.71
CA SER A 295 -32.64 65.21 6.03
C SER A 295 -31.83 66.51 6.04
N GLU A 296 -30.78 66.63 5.21
CA GLU A 296 -29.94 67.83 5.12
C GLU A 296 -30.56 68.92 4.21
N ALA A 297 -31.49 68.57 3.32
CA ALA A 297 -32.21 69.53 2.48
C ALA A 297 -33.41 70.22 3.19
N LEU A 298 -33.73 69.81 4.42
CA LEU A 298 -34.87 70.27 5.22
C LEU A 298 -34.47 71.08 6.47
N SER A 299 -33.17 71.41 6.62
CA SER A 299 -32.65 72.36 7.62
C SER A 299 -32.08 73.60 6.93
#